data_AF-A0A6J7L7X4-F1
#
_entry.id   AF-A0A6J7L7X4-F1
#
_cell.length_a   1.000
_cell.length_b   1.000
_cell.length_c   1.000
_cell.angle_alpha   90.00
_cell.angle_beta   90.00
_cell.angle_gamma   90.00
#
_symmetry.space_group_name_H-M   'P 1'
#
loop_
_entity.id
_entity.type
_entity.pdbx_description
1 polymer ?
#
loop_
_entity_poly.entity_id
_entity_poly.type
_entity_poly.pdbx_seq_one_letter_code
_entity_poly.pdbx_strand_id
1 'polypeptide(L)' 'MNPESGPPVLRVISGDPSEEELAAIIAAVSTRSRRAAPAAPHFSLWARKSRQVRPSQRPGFGAWRASTLPR' A
#
# COMPACT_ATOMS: atom_id res chain seq x y z
N MET A 1 0.05 4.94 -36.10
CA MET A 1 0.10 5.29 -34.67
C MET A 1 -0.62 4.17 -33.92
N ASN A 2 0.10 3.16 -33.45
CA ASN A 2 -0.53 2.03 -32.76
C ASN A 2 -0.83 2.45 -31.31
N PRO A 3 -2.06 2.23 -30.79
CA PRO A 3 -2.43 2.59 -29.41
C PRO A 3 -1.73 1.74 -28.32
N GLU A 4 -0.87 0.80 -28.71
CA GLU A 4 -0.34 -0.27 -27.84
C GLU A 4 1.06 0.01 -27.26
N SER A 5 1.61 1.21 -27.40
CA SER A 5 2.99 1.52 -26.97
C SER A 5 3.15 1.80 -25.46
N GLY A 6 2.25 1.29 -24.62
CA GLY A 6 2.32 1.39 -23.15
C GLY A 6 2.97 0.15 -22.52
N PRO A 7 3.48 0.24 -21.28
CA PRO A 7 3.94 -0.95 -20.56
C PRO A 7 2.78 -1.94 -20.38
N PRO A 8 3.03 -3.26 -20.48
CA PRO A 8 1.98 -4.27 -20.39
C PRO A 8 1.30 -4.25 -19.02
N VAL A 9 -0.03 -4.38 -19.00
CA VAL A 9 -0.84 -4.38 -17.77
C VAL A 9 -0.64 -5.66 -16.95
N LEU A 10 -0.34 -6.78 -17.63
CA LEU A 10 -0.05 -8.07 -17.02
C LEU A 10 1.10 -8.75 -17.78
N ARG A 11 2.05 -9.33 -17.05
CA ARG A 11 3.23 -10.01 -17.62
C ARG A 11 3.49 -11.33 -16.90
N VAL A 12 3.63 -12.40 -17.66
CA VAL A 12 4.13 -13.69 -17.16
C VAL A 12 5.66 -13.59 -17.07
N ILE A 13 6.21 -13.74 -15.87
CA ILE A 13 7.65 -13.64 -15.63
C ILE A 13 8.31 -15.03 -15.64
N SER A 14 7.54 -16.08 -15.35
CA SER A 14 8.00 -17.47 -15.27
C SER A 14 6.86 -18.46 -15.50
N GLY A 15 7.20 -19.63 -16.06
CA GLY A 15 6.25 -20.70 -16.40
C GLY A 15 5.68 -20.56 -17.81
N ASP A 16 4.98 -21.60 -18.27
CA ASP A 16 4.24 -21.64 -19.54
C ASP A 16 2.79 -22.03 -19.24
N PRO A 17 1.95 -21.07 -18.79
CA PRO A 17 0.58 -21.36 -18.39
C PRO A 17 -0.25 -21.76 -19.62
N SER A 18 -1.18 -22.70 -19.43
CA SER A 18 -2.15 -23.00 -20.49
C SER A 18 -3.08 -21.81 -20.75
N GLU A 19 -3.78 -21.81 -21.89
CA GLU A 19 -4.74 -20.76 -22.23
C GLU A 19 -5.85 -20.63 -21.17
N GLU A 20 -6.29 -21.77 -20.62
CA GLU A 20 -7.31 -21.84 -19.57
C GLU A 20 -6.81 -21.24 -18.25
N GLU A 21 -5.58 -21.55 -17.86
CA GLU A 21 -4.98 -21.01 -16.64
C GLU A 21 -4.78 -19.49 -16.74
N LEU A 22 -4.31 -19.01 -17.89
CA LEU A 22 -4.16 -17.60 -18.15
C LEU A 22 -5.52 -16.88 -18.11
N ALA A 23 -6.56 -17.47 -18.73
CA ALA A 23 -7.92 -16.94 -18.69
C ALA A 23 -8.48 -16.88 -17.25
N ALA A 24 -8.22 -17.90 -16.43
CA ALA A 24 -8.64 -17.93 -15.03
C ALA A 24 -8.00 -16.79 -14.21
N ILE A 25 -6.71 -16.52 -14.42
CA ILE A 25 -6.00 -15.41 -13.76
C ILE A 25 -6.57 -14.07 -14.20
N ILE A 26 -6.77 -13.86 -15.51
CA ILE A 26 -7.35 -12.63 -16.05
C ILE A 26 -8.76 -12.41 -15.47
N ALA A 27 -9.60 -13.44 -15.41
CA ALA A 27 -10.95 -13.36 -14.87
C ALA A 27 -10.95 -13.01 -13.37
N ALA A 28 -10.06 -13.62 -12.59
CA ALA A 28 -9.93 -13.36 -11.16
C ALA A 28 -9.51 -11.91 -10.88
N VAL A 29 -8.48 -11.41 -11.58
CA VAL A 29 -7.98 -10.04 -11.43
C VAL A 29 -9.03 -9.01 -11.87
N SER A 30 -9.69 -9.25 -13.01
CA SER A 30 -10.72 -8.35 -13.55
C SER A 30 -11.92 -8.25 -12.61
N THR A 31 -12.36 -9.39 -12.06
CA THR A 31 -13.49 -9.44 -11.11
C THR A 31 -13.15 -8.71 -9.81
N ARG A 32 -11.91 -8.86 -9.32
CA ARG A 32 -11.45 -8.14 -8.12
C ARG A 32 -11.38 -6.64 -8.34
N SER A 33 -10.88 -6.20 -9.49
CA SER A 33 -10.82 -4.78 -9.86
C SER A 33 -12.21 -4.15 -9.90
N ARG A 34 -13.19 -4.83 -10.50
CA ARG A 34 -14.58 -4.34 -10.59
C ARG A 34 -15.28 -4.21 -9.23
N ARG A 35 -14.86 -4.99 -8.23
CA ARG A 35 -15.41 -4.95 -6.86
C ARG A 35 -14.74 -3.93 -5.95
N ALA A 36 -13.69 -3.26 -6.40
CA ALA A 36 -13.06 -2.20 -5.63
C ALA A 36 -13.95 -0.95 -5.63
N ALA A 37 -14.83 -0.85 -4.64
CA ALA A 37 -15.41 0.45 -4.30
C ALA A 37 -14.26 1.41 -3.92
N PRO A 38 -14.37 2.72 -4.23
CA PRO A 38 -13.39 3.68 -3.75
C PRO A 38 -13.32 3.55 -2.23
N ALA A 39 -12.15 3.15 -1.73
CA ALA A 39 -11.95 2.99 -0.30
C ALA A 39 -12.22 4.35 0.35
N ALA A 40 -13.18 4.40 1.26
CA ALA A 40 -13.37 5.59 2.09
C ALA A 40 -12.03 5.93 2.76
N PRO A 41 -11.69 7.22 2.91
CA PRO A 41 -10.47 7.59 3.61
C PRO A 41 -10.51 6.98 5.01
N HIS A 42 -9.65 5.99 5.26
CA HIS A 42 -9.58 5.35 6.56
C HIS A 42 -8.60 6.14 7.43
N PHE A 43 -8.99 6.41 8.67
CA PHE A 43 -8.08 7.01 9.63
C PHE A 43 -7.02 5.99 10.02
N SER A 44 -5.82 6.10 9.44
CA SER A 44 -4.69 5.26 9.80
C SER A 44 -3.86 5.92 10.90
N LEU A 45 -3.81 5.27 12.06
CA LEU A 45 -2.90 5.67 13.13
C LEU A 45 -1.44 5.54 12.71
N TRP A 46 -1.11 4.60 11.81
CA TRP A 46 0.23 4.41 11.26
C TRP A 46 0.63 5.52 10.28
N ALA A 47 -0.31 6.02 9.47
CA ALA A 47 -0.07 7.13 8.56
C ALA A 47 -0.10 8.51 9.26
N ARG A 48 -0.34 8.56 10.58
CA ARG A 48 -0.47 9.82 11.31
C ARG A 48 0.88 10.55 11.31
N LYS A 49 0.94 11.71 10.65
CA LYS A 49 2.16 12.53 10.51
C LYS A 49 2.87 12.82 11.83
N SER A 50 2.14 12.98 12.94
CA SER A 50 2.72 13.18 14.27
C SER A 50 3.57 12.00 14.78
N ARG A 51 3.38 10.79 14.23
CA ARG A 51 4.21 9.61 14.52
C ARG A 51 5.42 9.49 13.58
N GLN A 52 5.40 10.19 12.44
CA GLN A 52 6.51 10.20 11.48
C GLN A 52 7.63 11.16 11.91
N VAL A 53 7.35 12.06 12.86
CA VAL A 53 8.32 13.02 13.38
C VAL A 53 8.57 12.78 14.86
N ARG A 54 9.82 12.96 15.28
CA ARG A 54 10.16 12.91 16.71
C ARG A 54 9.50 14.09 17.44
N PRO A 55 8.79 13.87 18.56
CA PRO A 55 8.27 14.95 19.38
C PRO A 55 9.40 15.87 19.88
N SER A 56 9.11 17.17 19.98
CA SER A 56 10.02 18.11 20.61
C SER A 56 10.22 17.75 22.09
N GLN A 57 11.47 17.73 22.55
CA GLN A 57 11.78 17.51 23.96
C GLN A 57 11.85 18.84 24.67
N ARG A 58 11.23 18.91 25.85
CA ARG A 58 11.28 20.10 26.71
C ARG A 58 12.43 19.94 27.71
N PRO A 59 13.27 20.96 27.93
CA PRO A 59 14.25 20.94 29.01
C PRO A 59 13.55 21.00 30.37
N GLY A 60 14.14 20.36 31.39
CA GLY A 60 13.60 20.39 32.75
C GLY A 60 14.09 19.23 33.62
N PHE A 61 13.94 19.39 34.93
CA PHE A 61 14.25 18.32 35.89
C PHE A 61 13.42 17.06 35.57
N GLY A 62 14.09 15.91 35.43
CA GLY A 62 13.42 14.64 35.10
C GLY A 62 13.01 14.47 33.62
N ALA A 63 13.18 15.47 32.76
CA ALA A 63 12.73 15.40 31.36
C ALA A 63 13.39 14.27 30.57
N TRP A 64 14.65 13.94 30.86
CA TRP A 64 15.35 12.81 30.25
C TRP A 64 14.70 11.47 30.61
N ARG A 65 14.37 11.26 31.89
CA ARG A 65 13.67 10.04 32.34
C ARG A 65 12.25 9.95 31.79
N ALA A 66 11.54 11.09 31.72
CA ALA A 66 10.20 11.14 31.14
C ALA A 66 10.17 10.83 29.63
N SER A 67 11.29 11.01 28.93
CA SER A 67 11.37 10.80 27.48
C SER A 67 11.18 9.34 27.04
N THR A 68 11.37 8.39 27.95
CA THR A 68 11.27 6.94 27.68
C THR A 68 9.94 6.33 28.13
N LEU A 69 9.07 7.10 28.78
CA LEU A 69 7.76 6.63 29.21
C LEU A 69 6.75 6.66 28.05
N PRO A 70 5.77 5.73 28.02
CA PRO A 70 4.66 5.79 27.07
C PRO A 70 3.91 7.13 27.16
N ARG A 71 3.44 7.62 26.02
CA ARG A 71 2.58 8.81 25.89
C ARG A 71 1.17 8.41 25.49
#